data_AF-A0A9E3PWV9-F1
#
_entry.id   AF-A0A9E3PWV9-F1
#
_cell.length_a   1.000
_cell.length_b   1.000
_cell.length_c   1.000
_cell.angle_alpha   90.00
_cell.angle_beta   90.00
_cell.angle_gamma   90.00
#
_symmetry.space_group_name_H-M   'P 1'
#
loop_
_entity.id
_entity.type
_entity.pdbx_description
1 polymer ?
#
loop_
_entity_poly.entity_id
_entity_poly.type
_entity_poly.pdbx_seq_one_letter_code
_entity_poly.pdbx_strand_id
1 'polypeptide(L)'
;MTTLRRIAHVRSGDKGNAASLSVIAYAPEFYPLLIEQVTAARVAERLGAAATGPVTCYRVDAIEALNFRIDGVLGGGVSRNRLLDVYGKSLCTAMLDLPVFVPTALTPLLAGPGDAPALLAGSWELVAYRRRQHGETLFPFGPDARGWISYTGEGRMSATLCERARPPMRKPVDARWNGDRDELAAAAASYLAYTGTYVVHEDRVEHLVEACSYPNWIGTTLTRWFDWVEQDGDMLLRLVTAPPERDDARELVSELLWRRWQQPGGGA
;
A
#
# COMPACT_ATOMS: atom_id res chain seq x y z
N MET A 1 5.57 -4.68 5.88
CA MET A 1 6.09 -5.36 4.67
C MET A 1 6.60 -4.29 3.71
N THR A 2 7.80 -4.45 3.13
CA THR A 2 8.45 -3.47 2.24
C THR A 2 9.09 -4.20 1.05
N THR A 3 9.82 -3.53 0.17
CA THR A 3 10.50 -4.11 -1.00
C THR A 3 12.00 -4.28 -0.78
N LEU A 4 12.60 -5.23 -1.49
CA LEU A 4 14.03 -5.55 -1.39
C LEU A 4 14.94 -4.34 -1.63
N ARG A 5 14.56 -3.41 -2.53
CA ARG A 5 15.28 -2.15 -2.81
C ARG A 5 15.53 -1.27 -1.60
N ARG A 6 14.77 -1.44 -0.51
CA ARG A 6 14.93 -0.67 0.73
C ARG A 6 15.92 -1.26 1.71
N ILE A 7 16.30 -2.53 1.53
CA ILE A 7 17.23 -3.22 2.44
C ILE A 7 18.49 -3.74 1.75
N ALA A 8 18.54 -3.77 0.42
CA ALA A 8 19.68 -4.31 -0.31
C ALA A 8 19.90 -3.67 -1.70
N HIS A 9 21.16 -3.64 -2.12
CA HIS A 9 21.55 -3.47 -3.52
C HIS A 9 21.36 -4.80 -4.27
N VAL A 10 20.90 -4.73 -5.53
CA VAL A 10 20.95 -5.88 -6.45
C VAL A 10 21.78 -5.51 -7.67
N ARG A 11 22.75 -6.36 -8.01
CA ARG A 11 23.55 -6.24 -9.24
C ARG A 11 23.44 -7.50 -10.07
N SER A 12 23.28 -7.32 -11.37
CA SER A 12 23.27 -8.41 -12.34
C SER A 12 24.61 -8.55 -13.06
N GLY A 13 25.02 -9.77 -13.36
CA GLY A 13 26.12 -10.09 -14.26
C GLY A 13 25.80 -11.30 -15.13
N ASP A 14 26.22 -11.28 -16.39
CA ASP A 14 26.01 -12.39 -17.32
C ASP A 14 27.19 -13.37 -17.30
N LYS A 15 26.90 -14.66 -17.48
CA LYS A 15 27.91 -15.70 -17.69
C LYS A 15 27.39 -16.76 -18.66
N GLY A 16 27.68 -16.57 -19.94
CA GLY A 16 27.23 -17.47 -21.00
C GLY A 16 25.71 -17.40 -21.14
N ASN A 17 25.02 -18.52 -20.88
CA ASN A 17 23.56 -18.59 -20.91
C ASN A 17 22.90 -18.36 -19.52
N ALA A 18 23.69 -18.01 -18.51
CA ALA A 18 23.20 -17.78 -17.15
C ALA A 18 23.33 -16.30 -16.77
N ALA A 19 22.48 -15.85 -15.87
CA ALA A 19 22.65 -14.59 -15.15
C ALA A 19 22.98 -14.86 -13.68
N SER A 20 23.76 -13.98 -13.08
CA SER A 20 24.04 -13.92 -11.66
C SER A 20 23.45 -12.65 -11.08
N LEU A 21 22.67 -12.76 -10.01
CA LEU A 21 22.11 -11.63 -9.27
C LEU A 21 22.71 -11.62 -7.87
N SER A 22 23.56 -10.64 -7.59
CA SER A 22 24.14 -10.44 -6.27
C SER A 22 23.28 -9.45 -5.47
N VAL A 23 22.81 -9.89 -4.31
CA VAL A 23 22.04 -9.11 -3.34
C VAL A 23 22.94 -8.82 -2.14
N ILE A 24 23.17 -7.55 -1.85
CA ILE A 24 24.06 -7.10 -0.78
C ILE A 24 23.26 -6.21 0.16
N ALA A 25 23.22 -6.55 1.43
CA ALA A 25 22.49 -5.77 2.44
C ALA A 25 23.05 -4.34 2.56
N TYR A 26 22.18 -3.36 2.83
CA TYR A 26 22.63 -2.00 3.17
C TYR A 26 23.18 -1.89 4.58
N ALA A 27 22.74 -2.78 5.47
CA ALA A 27 23.13 -2.83 6.86
C ALA A 27 23.21 -4.30 7.31
N PRO A 28 24.17 -4.67 8.18
CA PRO A 28 24.33 -6.04 8.66
C PRO A 28 23.06 -6.67 9.24
N GLU A 29 22.21 -5.86 9.88
CA GLU A 29 20.96 -6.26 10.50
C GLU A 29 19.94 -6.82 9.49
N PHE A 30 20.06 -6.45 8.21
CA PHE A 30 19.19 -6.99 7.16
C PHE A 30 19.67 -8.34 6.64
N TYR A 31 20.93 -8.72 6.84
CA TYR A 31 21.48 -9.95 6.25
C TYR A 31 20.74 -11.23 6.71
N PRO A 32 20.39 -11.42 8.00
CA PRO A 32 19.58 -12.55 8.42
C PRO A 32 18.21 -12.61 7.73
N LEU A 33 17.57 -11.45 7.53
CA LEU A 33 16.28 -11.36 6.82
C LEU A 33 16.43 -11.77 5.35
N LEU A 34 17.54 -11.39 4.71
CA LEU A 34 17.82 -11.80 3.33
C LEU A 34 17.97 -13.32 3.23
N ILE A 35 18.72 -13.95 4.14
CA ILE A 35 18.90 -15.40 4.17
C ILE A 35 17.56 -16.13 4.32
N GLU A 36 16.72 -15.67 5.24
CA GLU A 36 15.44 -16.29 5.54
C GLU A 36 14.44 -16.11 4.39
N GLN A 37 14.33 -14.90 3.84
CA GLN A 37 13.21 -14.53 3.00
C GLN A 37 13.53 -14.47 1.51
N VAL A 38 14.77 -14.20 1.10
CA VAL A 38 15.13 -14.12 -0.32
C VAL A 38 15.61 -15.49 -0.78
N THR A 39 14.68 -16.44 -0.90
CA THR A 39 15.01 -17.81 -1.28
C THR A 39 15.04 -17.99 -2.80
N ALA A 40 15.74 -19.02 -3.29
CA ALA A 40 15.78 -19.34 -4.72
C ALA A 40 14.36 -19.52 -5.33
N ALA A 41 13.44 -20.12 -4.56
CA ALA A 41 12.05 -20.29 -4.96
C ALA A 41 11.33 -18.94 -5.16
N ARG A 42 11.46 -18.01 -4.21
CA ARG A 42 10.84 -16.68 -4.31
C ARG A 42 11.48 -15.82 -5.41
N VAL A 43 12.77 -16.00 -5.67
CA VAL A 43 13.43 -15.35 -6.80
C VAL A 43 12.92 -15.90 -8.14
N ALA A 44 12.78 -17.23 -8.26
CA ALA A 44 12.20 -17.85 -9.46
C ALA A 44 10.77 -17.36 -9.70
N GLU A 45 9.93 -17.36 -8.66
CA GLU A 45 8.57 -16.85 -8.71
C GLU A 45 8.54 -15.38 -9.14
N ARG A 46 9.38 -14.53 -8.54
CA ARG A 46 9.46 -13.10 -8.84
C ARG A 46 9.83 -12.82 -10.30
N LEU A 47 10.73 -13.62 -10.86
CA LEU A 47 11.17 -13.49 -12.26
C LEU A 47 10.19 -14.15 -13.24
N GLY A 48 9.27 -14.99 -12.76
CA GLY A 48 8.21 -15.61 -13.54
C GLY A 48 8.75 -16.29 -14.79
N ALA A 49 8.14 -15.98 -15.94
CA ALA A 49 8.50 -16.56 -17.23
C ALA A 49 9.96 -16.29 -17.68
N ALA A 50 10.66 -15.31 -17.07
CA ALA A 50 12.06 -15.06 -17.37
C ALA A 50 12.98 -16.14 -16.76
N ALA A 51 12.62 -16.72 -15.61
CA ALA A 51 13.40 -17.79 -14.98
C ALA A 51 13.13 -19.15 -15.67
N THR A 52 13.71 -19.33 -16.86
CA THR A 52 13.51 -20.52 -17.71
C THR A 52 14.24 -21.77 -17.24
N GLY A 53 15.20 -21.63 -16.32
CA GLY A 53 15.97 -22.74 -15.76
C GLY A 53 16.18 -22.60 -14.26
N PRO A 54 16.98 -23.50 -13.66
CA PRO A 54 17.13 -23.58 -12.22
C PRO A 54 17.72 -22.30 -11.62
N VAL A 55 17.17 -21.89 -10.48
CA VAL A 55 17.71 -20.81 -9.64
C VAL A 55 18.46 -21.43 -8.46
N THR A 56 19.74 -21.09 -8.32
CA THR A 56 20.58 -21.55 -7.22
C THR A 56 21.07 -20.37 -6.39
N CYS A 57 20.91 -20.43 -5.07
CA CYS A 57 21.39 -19.40 -4.15
C CYS A 57 22.74 -19.81 -3.54
N TYR A 58 23.70 -18.91 -3.59
CA TYR A 58 25.01 -19.03 -2.95
C TYR A 58 25.13 -17.96 -1.87
N ARG A 59 25.48 -18.36 -0.65
CA ARG A 59 25.78 -17.42 0.44
C ARG A 59 27.23 -16.98 0.38
N VAL A 60 27.45 -15.68 0.59
CA VAL A 60 28.78 -15.09 0.73
C VAL A 60 28.80 -14.32 2.04
N ASP A 61 28.83 -15.07 3.15
CA ASP A 61 28.65 -14.52 4.51
C ASP A 61 29.70 -13.46 4.86
N ALA A 62 30.93 -13.57 4.32
CA ALA A 62 32.02 -12.62 4.57
C ALA A 62 31.75 -11.18 4.10
N ILE A 63 30.80 -10.98 3.19
CA ILE A 63 30.37 -9.67 2.70
C ILE A 63 28.85 -9.49 2.81
N GLU A 64 28.19 -10.32 3.63
CA GLU A 64 26.75 -10.23 3.91
C GLU A 64 25.89 -10.21 2.64
N ALA A 65 26.26 -11.08 1.70
CA ALA A 65 25.63 -11.15 0.39
C ALA A 65 25.03 -12.52 0.06
N LEU A 66 24.04 -12.50 -0.81
CA LEU A 66 23.51 -13.67 -1.50
C LEU A 66 23.76 -13.51 -2.99
N ASN A 67 24.16 -14.58 -3.67
CA ASN A 67 24.32 -14.58 -5.11
C ASN A 67 23.43 -15.66 -5.74
N PHE A 68 22.50 -15.25 -6.59
CA PHE A 68 21.59 -16.15 -7.28
C PHE A 68 22.10 -16.39 -8.69
N ARG A 69 22.36 -17.65 -9.02
CA ARG A 69 22.61 -18.05 -10.41
C ARG A 69 21.31 -18.55 -11.00
N ILE A 70 20.95 -18.03 -12.17
CA ILE A 70 19.76 -18.42 -12.92
C ILE A 70 20.24 -18.95 -14.26
N ASP A 71 20.17 -20.27 -14.45
CA ASP A 71 20.59 -20.89 -15.71
C ASP A 71 19.51 -20.75 -16.78
N GLY A 72 19.90 -20.54 -18.04
CA GLY A 72 18.99 -20.52 -19.19
C GLY A 72 18.25 -19.20 -19.43
N VAL A 73 18.24 -18.29 -18.46
CA VAL A 73 17.52 -17.00 -18.51
C VAL A 73 17.91 -16.12 -19.70
N LEU A 74 19.14 -16.29 -20.23
CA LEU A 74 19.63 -15.51 -21.37
C LEU A 74 19.36 -16.21 -22.72
N GLY A 75 18.49 -17.22 -22.79
CA GLY A 75 17.93 -17.74 -24.05
C GLY A 75 18.97 -18.23 -25.09
N GLY A 76 20.12 -18.74 -24.64
CA GLY A 76 21.26 -19.14 -25.48
C GLY A 76 22.50 -18.26 -25.30
N GLY A 77 22.41 -17.20 -24.48
CA GLY A 77 23.44 -16.19 -24.28
C GLY A 77 23.37 -15.04 -25.29
N VAL A 78 24.24 -14.05 -25.09
CA VAL A 78 24.19 -12.74 -25.76
C VAL A 78 24.12 -12.83 -27.29
N SER A 79 24.84 -13.77 -27.91
CA SER A 79 24.94 -13.88 -29.37
C SER A 79 23.89 -14.80 -30.02
N ARG A 80 22.99 -15.41 -29.24
CA ARG A 80 22.10 -16.49 -29.73
C ARG A 80 20.65 -16.36 -29.23
N ASN A 81 20.21 -15.16 -28.86
CA ASN A 81 18.84 -14.93 -28.40
C ASN A 81 18.19 -13.72 -29.11
N ARG A 82 16.86 -13.57 -28.93
CA ARG A 82 16.08 -12.40 -29.37
C ARG A 82 15.53 -11.59 -28.18
N LEU A 83 16.15 -11.73 -27.00
CA LEU A 83 15.71 -11.00 -25.82
C LEU A 83 16.03 -9.52 -25.99
N LEU A 84 15.14 -8.64 -25.52
CA LEU A 84 15.41 -7.20 -25.51
C LEU A 84 16.58 -6.87 -24.58
N ASP A 85 16.67 -7.58 -23.45
CA ASP A 85 17.75 -7.48 -22.48
C ASP A 85 18.67 -8.71 -22.56
N VAL A 86 19.54 -8.71 -23.57
CA VAL A 86 20.45 -9.84 -23.86
C VAL A 86 21.48 -10.12 -22.76
N TYR A 87 21.75 -9.13 -21.89
CA TYR A 87 22.70 -9.24 -20.77
C TYR A 87 22.01 -9.48 -19.43
N GLY A 88 20.68 -9.49 -19.38
CA GLY A 88 19.92 -9.67 -18.14
C GLY A 88 20.10 -8.53 -17.12
N LYS A 89 20.40 -7.30 -17.57
CA LYS A 89 20.61 -6.14 -16.69
C LYS A 89 19.33 -5.69 -15.99
N SER A 90 18.19 -5.80 -16.66
CA SER A 90 16.87 -5.48 -16.11
C SER A 90 16.41 -6.46 -15.02
N LEU A 91 17.03 -7.65 -14.94
CA LEU A 91 16.69 -8.66 -13.93
C LEU A 91 16.97 -8.17 -12.51
N CYS A 92 18.01 -7.34 -12.30
CA CYS A 92 18.24 -6.76 -10.98
C CYS A 92 17.11 -5.80 -10.60
N THR A 93 16.60 -5.00 -11.53
CA THR A 93 15.45 -4.13 -11.32
C THR A 93 14.19 -4.93 -11.00
N ALA A 94 13.93 -6.03 -11.73
CA ALA A 94 12.80 -6.91 -11.44
C ALA A 94 12.88 -7.54 -10.05
N MET A 95 14.08 -7.88 -9.59
CA MET A 95 14.33 -8.47 -8.28
C MET A 95 14.17 -7.46 -7.13
N LEU A 96 14.51 -6.19 -7.35
CA LEU A 96 14.43 -5.12 -6.35
C LEU A 96 13.03 -4.90 -5.76
N ASP A 97 11.99 -5.35 -6.44
CA ASP A 97 10.60 -5.25 -6.00
C ASP A 97 10.10 -6.48 -5.24
N LEU A 98 10.96 -7.47 -4.98
CA LEU A 98 10.61 -8.64 -4.18
C LEU A 98 10.15 -8.20 -2.77
N PRO A 99 8.95 -8.58 -2.31
CA PRO A 99 8.47 -8.18 -0.99
C PRO A 99 9.24 -8.85 0.14
N VAL A 100 9.60 -8.09 1.17
CA VAL A 100 10.30 -8.55 2.37
C VAL A 100 9.63 -8.01 3.62
N PHE A 101 9.52 -8.86 4.64
CA PHE A 101 9.11 -8.46 5.97
C PHE A 101 10.33 -7.92 6.73
N VAL A 102 10.20 -6.71 7.27
CA VAL A 102 11.23 -6.07 8.09
C VAL A 102 10.59 -5.78 9.45
N PRO A 103 11.16 -6.27 10.56
CA PRO A 103 10.70 -5.94 11.89
C PRO A 103 10.78 -4.42 12.14
N THR A 104 9.82 -3.88 12.90
CA THR A 104 9.73 -2.44 13.18
C THR A 104 10.99 -1.84 13.79
N ALA A 105 11.72 -2.62 14.60
CA ALA A 105 12.99 -2.20 15.17
C ALA A 105 14.05 -1.82 14.11
N LEU A 106 13.96 -2.33 12.89
CA LEU A 106 14.94 -2.10 11.81
C LEU A 106 14.45 -1.08 10.76
N THR A 107 13.24 -0.54 10.91
CA THR A 107 12.66 0.44 9.98
C THR A 107 13.49 1.73 9.84
N PRO A 108 14.16 2.27 10.89
CA PRO A 108 15.03 3.44 10.75
C PRO A 108 16.22 3.24 9.80
N LEU A 109 16.60 1.99 9.50
CA LEU A 109 17.73 1.64 8.63
C LEU A 109 17.32 1.50 7.15
N LEU A 110 16.02 1.61 6.82
CA LEU A 110 15.54 1.44 5.44
C LEU A 110 16.03 2.58 4.55
N ALA A 111 16.60 2.23 3.39
CA ALA A 111 17.04 3.21 2.42
C ALA A 111 15.87 3.79 1.60
N GLY A 112 16.02 5.05 1.19
CA GLY A 112 15.08 5.76 0.33
C GLY A 112 13.78 6.17 1.01
N PRO A 113 12.93 6.97 0.32
CA PRO A 113 11.58 7.26 0.80
C PRO A 113 10.79 5.95 0.96
N GLY A 114 9.89 5.90 1.94
CA GLY A 114 9.10 4.70 2.22
C GLY A 114 8.39 4.15 0.98
N ASP A 115 8.33 2.81 0.82
CA ASP A 115 7.49 2.12 -0.20
C ASP A 115 5.99 2.28 0.05
N ALA A 116 5.67 3.02 1.08
CA ALA A 116 4.36 3.18 1.63
C ALA A 116 3.33 3.80 0.63
N PRO A 117 3.71 4.53 -0.45
CA PRO A 117 2.80 4.80 -1.57
C PRO A 117 2.27 3.54 -2.25
N ALA A 118 3.07 2.49 -2.45
CA ALA A 118 2.65 1.28 -3.16
C ALA A 118 1.66 0.43 -2.36
N LEU A 119 1.79 0.44 -1.03
CA LEU A 119 0.93 -0.36 -0.14
C LEU A 119 -0.51 0.17 -0.13
N LEU A 120 -0.68 1.48 0.02
CA LEU A 120 -1.98 2.14 0.06
C LEU A 120 -2.50 2.49 -1.34
N ALA A 121 -1.63 2.58 -2.35
CA ALA A 121 -2.04 2.89 -3.72
C ALA A 121 -3.20 2.02 -4.19
N GLY A 122 -4.16 2.66 -4.84
CA GLY A 122 -5.39 2.07 -5.33
C GLY A 122 -6.63 2.69 -4.74
N SER A 123 -7.77 2.09 -5.06
CA SER A 123 -9.08 2.49 -4.56
C SER A 123 -9.58 1.48 -3.54
N TRP A 124 -10.26 2.00 -2.52
CA TRP A 124 -10.76 1.22 -1.41
C TRP A 124 -12.21 1.59 -1.15
N GLU A 125 -13.02 0.58 -0.83
CA GLU A 125 -14.43 0.73 -0.48
C GLU A 125 -14.60 0.58 1.04
N LEU A 126 -15.42 1.45 1.64
CA LEU A 126 -15.70 1.41 3.07
C LEU A 126 -16.49 0.14 3.42
N VAL A 127 -15.99 -0.60 4.41
CA VAL A 127 -16.69 -1.74 5.02
C VAL A 127 -17.42 -1.30 6.29
N ALA A 128 -16.77 -0.48 7.13
CA ALA A 128 -17.36 0.02 8.37
C ALA A 128 -16.76 1.36 8.79
N TYR A 129 -17.58 2.21 9.43
CA TYR A 129 -17.11 3.40 10.14
C TYR A 129 -17.72 3.44 11.55
N ARG A 130 -16.86 3.27 12.54
CA ARG A 130 -17.21 3.27 13.96
C ARG A 130 -16.50 4.42 14.66
N ARG A 131 -17.17 5.02 15.65
CA ARG A 131 -16.58 6.05 16.51
C ARG A 131 -16.82 5.66 17.95
N ARG A 132 -15.74 5.45 18.70
CA ARG A 132 -15.79 5.22 20.14
C ARG A 132 -15.61 6.53 20.88
N GLN A 133 -16.52 6.82 21.80
CA GLN A 133 -16.45 8.00 22.65
C GLN A 133 -17.13 7.67 23.98
N HIS A 134 -16.42 7.88 25.11
CA HIS A 134 -16.94 7.63 26.46
C HIS A 134 -17.51 6.20 26.67
N GLY A 135 -16.87 5.18 26.09
CA GLY A 135 -17.32 3.78 26.19
C GLY A 135 -18.49 3.41 25.26
N GLU A 136 -19.07 4.36 24.55
CA GLU A 136 -20.13 4.10 23.57
C GLU A 136 -19.56 3.98 22.16
N THR A 137 -20.14 3.08 21.35
CA THR A 137 -19.83 2.96 19.93
C THR A 137 -20.95 3.58 19.11
N LEU A 138 -20.59 4.58 18.32
CA LEU A 138 -21.45 5.34 17.43
C LEU A 138 -21.09 5.03 15.97
N PHE A 139 -22.06 5.23 15.08
CA PHE A 139 -21.89 5.06 13.64
C PHE A 139 -22.19 6.39 12.95
N PRO A 140 -21.17 7.23 12.68
CA PRO A 140 -21.42 8.62 12.25
C PRO A 140 -22.23 8.77 10.95
N PHE A 141 -22.26 7.76 10.09
CA PHE A 141 -23.07 7.71 8.86
C PHE A 141 -23.99 6.48 8.81
N GLY A 142 -24.35 5.94 9.97
CA GLY A 142 -25.10 4.69 10.09
C GLY A 142 -24.23 3.43 9.95
N PRO A 143 -24.76 2.27 10.36
CA PRO A 143 -24.02 0.99 10.35
C PRO A 143 -23.73 0.48 8.94
N ASP A 144 -24.45 0.97 7.93
CA ASP A 144 -24.35 0.58 6.52
C ASP A 144 -23.77 1.70 5.64
N ALA A 145 -23.05 2.64 6.24
CA ALA A 145 -22.38 3.76 5.57
C ALA A 145 -21.64 3.32 4.31
N ARG A 146 -21.58 4.22 3.31
CA ARG A 146 -20.82 4.01 2.08
C ARG A 146 -19.67 4.99 1.99
N GLY A 147 -18.61 4.58 1.32
CA GLY A 147 -17.49 5.47 1.08
C GLY A 147 -16.41 4.86 0.23
N TRP A 148 -15.55 5.74 -0.25
CA TRP A 148 -14.37 5.40 -1.02
C TRP A 148 -13.21 6.24 -0.56
N ILE A 149 -12.03 5.63 -0.50
CA ILE A 149 -10.77 6.35 -0.39
C ILE A 149 -9.84 5.85 -1.49
N SER A 150 -9.17 6.77 -2.16
CA SER A 150 -8.22 6.47 -3.22
C SER A 150 -6.89 7.13 -2.92
N TYR A 151 -5.82 6.38 -3.14
CA TYR A 151 -4.43 6.84 -3.05
C TYR A 151 -3.77 6.63 -4.41
N THR A 152 -3.24 7.70 -5.00
CA THR A 152 -2.53 7.64 -6.28
C THR A 152 -1.04 7.41 -6.06
N GLY A 153 -0.36 6.82 -7.05
CA GLY A 153 1.09 6.59 -6.97
C GLY A 153 1.94 7.87 -6.96
N GLU A 154 1.36 9.00 -7.37
CA GLU A 154 1.98 10.33 -7.37
C GLU A 154 1.80 11.10 -6.04
N GLY A 155 1.19 10.49 -5.02
CA GLY A 155 1.07 11.10 -3.69
C GLY A 155 -0.20 11.93 -3.46
N ARG A 156 -1.24 11.75 -4.28
CA ARG A 156 -2.56 12.37 -4.06
C ARG A 156 -3.57 11.40 -3.45
N MET A 157 -4.51 11.94 -2.70
CA MET A 157 -5.58 11.17 -2.09
C MET A 157 -6.92 11.89 -2.15
N SER A 158 -8.00 11.12 -2.25
CA SER A 158 -9.37 11.62 -2.05
C SER A 158 -10.17 10.62 -1.23
N ALA A 159 -11.01 11.12 -0.32
CA ALA A 159 -11.88 10.31 0.51
C ALA A 159 -13.28 10.89 0.50
N THR A 160 -14.25 9.99 0.39
CA THR A 160 -15.68 10.28 0.40
C THR A 160 -16.38 9.29 1.31
N LEU A 161 -17.23 9.77 2.21
CA LEU A 161 -17.98 8.97 3.16
C LEU A 161 -19.39 9.56 3.25
N CYS A 162 -20.43 8.72 3.29
CA CYS A 162 -21.79 9.21 3.41
C CYS A 162 -22.74 8.16 3.98
N GLU A 163 -23.90 8.62 4.44
CA GLU A 163 -25.03 7.74 4.73
C GLU A 163 -25.47 7.00 3.46
N ARG A 164 -25.99 5.78 3.60
CA ARG A 164 -26.41 4.97 2.45
C ARG A 164 -27.72 5.44 1.84
N ALA A 165 -28.69 5.81 2.67
CA ALA A 165 -30.04 6.19 2.26
C ALA A 165 -30.23 7.71 2.37
N ARG A 166 -29.51 8.48 1.55
CA ARG A 166 -29.63 9.94 1.54
C ARG A 166 -30.88 10.37 0.77
N PRO A 167 -31.80 11.14 1.39
CA PRO A 167 -33.02 11.58 0.71
C PRO A 167 -32.69 12.50 -0.47
N PRO A 168 -33.37 12.35 -1.62
CA PRO A 168 -33.23 13.28 -2.72
C PRO A 168 -33.78 14.65 -2.33
N MET A 169 -33.16 15.72 -2.83
CA MET A 169 -33.69 17.07 -2.70
C MET A 169 -34.94 17.21 -3.57
N ARG A 170 -35.91 18.03 -3.15
CA ARG A 170 -37.17 18.22 -3.90
C ARG A 170 -37.00 18.94 -5.24
N LYS A 171 -35.91 19.70 -5.40
CA LYS A 171 -35.65 20.49 -6.61
C LYS A 171 -35.13 19.61 -7.76
N PRO A 172 -35.30 20.05 -9.03
CA PRO A 172 -34.75 19.35 -10.20
C PRO A 172 -33.22 19.21 -10.13
N VAL A 173 -32.67 18.26 -10.90
CA VAL A 173 -31.26 17.85 -10.85
C VAL A 173 -30.26 18.98 -11.15
N ASP A 174 -30.65 19.98 -11.93
CA ASP A 174 -29.82 21.13 -12.33
C ASP A 174 -29.89 22.30 -11.33
N ALA A 175 -30.77 22.23 -10.34
CA ALA A 175 -31.00 23.29 -9.36
C ALA A 175 -30.19 23.12 -8.06
N ARG A 176 -28.98 22.55 -8.13
CA ARG A 176 -28.12 22.21 -6.95
C ARG A 176 -27.97 23.36 -5.95
N TRP A 177 -27.86 24.59 -6.42
CA TRP A 177 -27.64 25.78 -5.58
C TRP A 177 -28.93 26.40 -5.02
N ASN A 178 -30.10 25.92 -5.44
CA ASN A 178 -31.42 26.49 -5.14
C ASN A 178 -32.27 25.56 -4.27
N GLY A 179 -31.64 24.63 -3.54
CA GLY A 179 -32.29 23.77 -2.56
C GLY A 179 -32.83 24.55 -1.37
N ASP A 180 -33.80 23.97 -0.66
CA ASP A 180 -34.22 24.52 0.63
C ASP A 180 -33.04 24.48 1.62
N ARG A 181 -32.99 25.43 2.55
CA ARG A 181 -31.91 25.53 3.54
C ARG A 181 -31.81 24.26 4.37
N ASP A 182 -32.93 23.69 4.78
CA ASP A 182 -32.95 22.49 5.63
C ASP A 182 -32.51 21.25 4.84
N GLU A 183 -32.89 21.16 3.56
CA GLU A 183 -32.42 20.10 2.65
C GLU A 183 -30.91 20.19 2.41
N LEU A 184 -30.39 21.40 2.19
CA LEU A 184 -28.95 21.64 1.99
C LEU A 184 -28.16 21.30 3.26
N ALA A 185 -28.67 21.66 4.44
CA ALA A 185 -28.05 21.32 5.71
C ALA A 185 -28.02 19.81 5.95
N ALA A 186 -29.14 19.10 5.71
CA ALA A 186 -29.21 17.65 5.83
C ALA A 186 -28.29 16.93 4.81
N ALA A 187 -28.21 17.44 3.59
CA ALA A 187 -27.29 16.93 2.58
C ALA A 187 -25.83 17.11 2.99
N ALA A 188 -25.46 18.27 3.56
CA ALA A 188 -24.11 18.52 4.05
C ALA A 188 -23.75 17.65 5.27
N ALA A 189 -24.69 17.46 6.21
CA ALA A 189 -24.46 16.68 7.43
C ALA A 189 -24.26 15.18 7.15
N SER A 190 -24.91 14.64 6.13
CA SER A 190 -24.88 13.21 5.75
C SER A 190 -23.72 12.82 4.82
N TYR A 191 -22.75 13.72 4.59
CA TYR A 191 -21.67 13.52 3.62
C TYR A 191 -20.38 14.23 4.01
N LEU A 192 -19.28 13.49 4.03
CA LEU A 192 -17.94 14.00 4.22
C LEU A 192 -17.10 13.70 2.97
N ALA A 193 -16.52 14.73 2.38
CA ALA A 193 -15.50 14.57 1.35
C ALA A 193 -14.28 15.44 1.66
N TYR A 194 -13.10 14.90 1.40
CA TYR A 194 -11.87 15.67 1.43
C TYR A 194 -10.85 15.12 0.44
N THR A 195 -9.94 15.97 0.01
CA THR A 195 -8.88 15.65 -0.95
C THR A 195 -7.62 16.42 -0.63
N GLY A 196 -6.49 15.87 -1.04
CA GLY A 196 -5.19 16.50 -0.82
C GLY A 196 -4.03 15.61 -1.21
N THR A 197 -2.91 15.80 -0.53
CA THR A 197 -1.72 14.95 -0.66
C THR A 197 -1.61 14.02 0.55
N TYR A 198 -0.83 12.96 0.41
CA TYR A 198 -0.57 12.05 1.52
C TYR A 198 0.90 11.66 1.60
N VAL A 199 1.33 11.43 2.84
CA VAL A 199 2.63 10.85 3.16
C VAL A 199 2.36 9.62 4.02
N VAL A 200 2.94 8.49 3.63
CA VAL A 200 2.78 7.25 4.38
C VAL A 200 4.09 6.96 5.12
N HIS A 201 3.94 6.70 6.41
CA HIS A 201 4.98 6.28 7.33
C HIS A 201 4.85 4.77 7.58
N GLU A 202 5.57 4.23 8.55
CA GLU A 202 5.53 2.80 8.86
C GLU A 202 4.17 2.34 9.42
N ASP A 203 3.64 3.12 10.36
CA ASP A 203 2.48 2.79 11.21
C ASP A 203 1.26 3.67 10.93
N ARG A 204 1.43 4.72 10.11
CA ARG A 204 0.43 5.75 9.88
C ARG A 204 0.53 6.36 8.50
N VAL A 205 -0.57 6.94 8.07
CA VAL A 205 -0.66 7.82 6.91
C VAL A 205 -1.11 9.21 7.37
N GLU A 206 -0.50 10.24 6.80
CA GLU A 206 -0.82 11.64 7.04
C GLU A 206 -1.44 12.23 5.79
N HIS A 207 -2.67 12.72 5.89
CA HIS A 207 -3.37 13.40 4.80
C HIS A 207 -3.25 14.91 4.99
N LEU A 208 -2.60 15.61 4.06
CA LEU A 208 -2.56 17.07 4.03
C LEU A 208 -3.77 17.55 3.23
N VAL A 209 -4.74 18.16 3.91
CA VAL A 209 -6.05 18.47 3.33
C VAL A 209 -6.00 19.78 2.54
N GLU A 210 -6.34 19.72 1.26
CA GLU A 210 -6.37 20.87 0.34
C GLU A 210 -7.80 21.37 0.08
N ALA A 211 -8.78 20.46 0.11
CA ALA A 211 -10.20 20.80 0.04
C ALA A 211 -11.05 19.81 0.86
N CYS A 212 -12.09 20.30 1.52
CA CYS A 212 -12.97 19.49 2.38
C CYS A 212 -14.37 20.08 2.47
N SER A 213 -15.39 19.22 2.59
CA SER A 213 -16.77 19.65 2.91
C SER A 213 -16.92 20.22 4.32
N TYR A 214 -15.97 19.95 5.22
CA TYR A 214 -15.82 20.59 6.51
C TYR A 214 -14.65 21.58 6.46
N PRO A 215 -14.91 22.90 6.30
CA PRO A 215 -13.86 23.88 5.96
C PRO A 215 -12.70 23.95 6.95
N ASN A 216 -12.95 23.67 8.23
CA ASN A 216 -11.93 23.75 9.28
C ASN A 216 -10.83 22.70 9.15
N TRP A 217 -10.99 21.70 8.28
CA TRP A 217 -9.91 20.75 7.98
C TRP A 217 -8.94 21.24 6.92
N ILE A 218 -9.30 22.26 6.13
CA ILE A 218 -8.43 22.75 5.04
C ILE A 218 -7.13 23.31 5.63
N GLY A 219 -5.99 22.86 5.10
CA GLY A 219 -4.65 23.22 5.58
C GLY A 219 -4.19 22.43 6.80
N THR A 220 -4.98 21.50 7.30
CA THR A 220 -4.60 20.62 8.42
C THR A 220 -4.03 19.30 7.94
N THR A 221 -3.32 18.61 8.84
CA THR A 221 -2.87 17.23 8.63
C THR A 221 -3.75 16.27 9.44
N LEU A 222 -4.37 15.32 8.74
CA LEU A 222 -5.12 14.24 9.37
C LEU A 222 -4.25 12.99 9.45
N THR A 223 -3.81 12.64 10.66
CA THR A 223 -3.05 11.42 10.92
C THR A 223 -3.98 10.23 11.10
N ARG A 224 -3.70 9.12 10.42
CA ARG A 224 -4.41 7.85 10.55
C ARG A 224 -3.40 6.74 10.78
N TRP A 225 -3.43 6.13 11.94
CA TRP A 225 -2.67 4.90 12.14
C TRP A 225 -3.35 3.78 11.37
N PHE A 226 -2.56 2.86 10.83
CA PHE A 226 -3.10 1.78 10.03
C PHE A 226 -2.48 0.42 10.36
N ASP A 227 -3.29 -0.61 10.19
CA ASP A 227 -2.88 -2.01 10.19
C ASP A 227 -3.82 -2.81 9.28
N TRP A 228 -3.64 -4.14 9.28
CA TRP A 228 -4.39 -5.06 8.46
C TRP A 228 -5.20 -6.01 9.32
N VAL A 229 -6.48 -6.17 9.00
CA VAL A 229 -7.40 -7.04 9.73
C VAL A 229 -7.99 -8.05 8.76
N GLU A 230 -7.91 -9.33 9.10
CA GLU A 230 -8.59 -10.39 8.37
C GLU A 230 -10.05 -10.47 8.85
N GLN A 231 -11.00 -10.43 7.92
CA GLN A 231 -12.42 -10.59 8.21
C GLN A 231 -13.10 -11.33 7.05
N ASP A 232 -13.83 -12.40 7.36
CA ASP A 232 -14.58 -13.19 6.36
C ASP A 232 -13.71 -13.69 5.18
N GLY A 233 -12.41 -13.90 5.41
CA GLY A 233 -11.43 -14.32 4.40
C GLY A 233 -10.85 -13.17 3.56
N ASP A 234 -11.32 -11.94 3.76
CA ASP A 234 -10.79 -10.73 3.12
C ASP A 234 -9.78 -10.03 4.05
N MET A 235 -8.66 -9.56 3.47
CA MET A 235 -7.72 -8.67 4.16
C MET A 235 -8.16 -7.21 4.01
N LEU A 236 -8.54 -6.59 5.13
CA LEU A 236 -9.03 -5.22 5.21
C LEU A 236 -7.94 -4.28 5.72
N LEU A 237 -7.90 -3.07 5.16
CA LEU A 237 -7.12 -1.95 5.69
C LEU A 237 -7.93 -1.29 6.81
N ARG A 238 -7.37 -1.24 8.02
CA ARG A 238 -7.95 -0.49 9.13
C ARG A 238 -7.24 0.85 9.28
N LEU A 239 -8.00 1.94 9.34
CA LEU A 239 -7.51 3.29 9.65
C LEU A 239 -8.13 3.78 10.96
N VAL A 240 -7.31 4.23 11.90
CA VAL A 240 -7.75 4.76 13.20
C VAL A 240 -7.20 6.16 13.49
N THR A 241 -7.94 6.98 14.24
CA THR A 241 -7.56 8.37 14.56
C THR A 241 -6.75 8.53 15.84
N ALA A 242 -6.37 7.44 16.49
CA ALA A 242 -5.49 7.41 17.65
C ALA A 242 -4.54 6.21 17.53
N PRO A 243 -3.33 6.26 18.11
CA PRO A 243 -2.39 5.13 18.05
C PRO A 243 -2.99 3.90 18.73
N PRO A 244 -2.79 2.68 18.20
CA PRO A 244 -3.40 1.44 18.73
C PRO A 244 -3.02 1.12 20.19
N GLU A 245 -1.88 1.62 20.64
CA GLU A 245 -1.28 1.34 21.95
C GLU A 245 -1.87 2.19 23.10
N ARG A 246 -2.71 3.18 22.79
CA ARG A 246 -3.36 4.03 23.80
C ARG A 246 -4.75 3.51 24.15
N ASP A 247 -4.90 3.00 25.37
CA ASP A 247 -6.15 2.51 25.94
C ASP A 247 -6.82 3.56 26.85
N ASP A 248 -6.93 4.81 26.38
CA ASP A 248 -7.70 5.82 27.12
C ASP A 248 -9.18 5.75 26.71
N ALA A 249 -9.97 5.04 27.52
CA ALA A 249 -11.44 4.89 27.39
C ALA A 249 -12.23 6.23 27.33
N ARG A 250 -11.55 7.37 27.47
CA ARG A 250 -12.10 8.73 27.42
C ARG A 250 -11.83 9.46 26.10
N GLU A 251 -10.94 8.97 25.25
CA GLU A 251 -10.59 9.65 24.00
C GLU A 251 -11.48 9.24 22.82
N LEU A 252 -11.66 10.20 21.92
CA LEU A 252 -12.46 10.06 20.71
C LEU A 252 -11.67 9.30 19.65
N VAL A 253 -12.04 8.05 19.39
CA VAL A 253 -11.36 7.21 18.41
C VAL A 253 -12.32 6.80 17.30
N SER A 254 -12.05 7.25 16.08
CA SER A 254 -12.70 6.78 14.88
C SER A 254 -11.92 5.62 14.28
N GLU A 255 -12.60 4.52 13.97
CA GLU A 255 -12.09 3.34 13.27
C GLU A 255 -12.84 3.19 11.94
N LEU A 256 -12.08 3.05 10.85
CA LEU A 256 -12.60 2.81 9.52
C LEU A 256 -11.97 1.55 8.94
N LEU A 257 -12.81 0.63 8.46
CA LEU A 257 -12.38 -0.57 7.76
C LEU A 257 -12.61 -0.40 6.26
N TRP A 258 -11.62 -0.76 5.47
CA TRP A 258 -11.58 -0.54 4.04
C TRP A 258 -11.21 -1.83 3.32
N ARG A 259 -12.01 -2.21 2.33
CA ARG A 259 -11.71 -3.31 1.42
C ARG A 259 -11.10 -2.77 0.15
N ARG A 260 -10.07 -3.43 -0.38
CA ARG A 260 -9.51 -3.04 -1.67
C ARG A 260 -10.57 -3.21 -2.75
N TRP A 261 -10.86 -2.14 -3.48
CA TRP A 261 -11.84 -2.21 -4.57
C TRP A 261 -11.27 -3.05 -5.70
N GLN A 262 -12.05 -4.01 -6.17
CA GLN A 262 -11.77 -4.76 -7.39
C GLN A 262 -12.88 -4.48 -8.39
N GLN A 263 -12.50 -4.33 -9.66
CA GLN A 263 -13.47 -4.22 -10.72
C GLN A 263 -14.32 -5.50 -10.71
N PRO A 264 -15.66 -5.39 -10.59
CA PRO A 264 -16.51 -6.55 -10.80
C PRO A 264 -16.21 -7.09 -12.19
N GLY A 265 -15.89 -8.38 -12.30
CA GLY A 265 -15.53 -9.01 -13.58
C GLY A 265 -16.53 -8.59 -14.64
N GLY A 266 -16.05 -7.90 -15.68
CA GLY A 266 -16.89 -7.50 -16.79
C GLY A 266 -17.45 -8.77 -17.41
N GLY A 267 -18.75 -9.00 -17.26
CA GLY A 267 -19.44 -10.00 -18.04
C GLY A 267 -19.25 -9.65 -19.51
N ALA A 268 -18.44 -10.45 -20.20
CA ALA A 268 -18.45 -10.57 -21.65
C ALA A 268 -19.56 -11.56 -22.04
#